data_AF-A0A2E5J048-F1
#
_entry.id   AF-A0A2E5J048-F1
#
_cell.length_a   1.000
_cell.length_b   1.000
_cell.length_c   1.000
_cell.angle_alpha   90.00
_cell.angle_beta   90.00
_cell.angle_gamma   90.00
#
_symmetry.space_group_name_H-M   'P 1'
#
loop_
_entity.id
_entity.type
_entity.pdbx_description
1 polymer ?
#
loop_
_entity_poly.entity_id
_entity_poly.type
_entity_poly.pdbx_seq_one_letter_code
_entity_poly.pdbx_strand_id
1 'polypeptide(L)'
;MHIEIFITTNYYIGCFFIYFFMLYYCYYFYNMNRKSKRILVYGIVLLCVFGMVVVYKKNSTLPLVILNAVRFYFAGNPTEDVGYAPVSSKDFTVSVLASGLTAPTRIALTPDGEYMIVTQLTGEVFVFSRKNGVWNNKSRLAGKIDTSVLGFPPEELGLVGAVFSSDYADTGNIFFLYTYKNSEGEIENRVSVVSLKERFGTLVFSADPEVIFTANVPGNFSHQITDGIGVSIEGKSHLLFLIGEGFDAKRAQDLTLEGGKVMVIQADGSNPLGVRPYPSFPKLQAVGIRNAYTLAQNQYDARKRVLIGDTGPDIHDRIIYAPFF
;
A
#
# COMPACT_ATOMS: atom_id res chain seq x y z
N MET A 1 -34.94 7.96 5.10
CA MET A 1 -33.57 7.49 5.42
C MET A 1 -33.71 6.38 6.45
N HIS A 2 -33.89 5.16 5.96
CA HIS A 2 -33.99 3.95 6.77
C HIS A 2 -32.57 3.44 7.02
N ILE A 3 -32.23 3.19 8.28
CA ILE A 3 -30.98 2.55 8.67
C ILE A 3 -31.35 1.16 9.17
N GLU A 4 -31.04 0.15 8.38
CA GLU A 4 -31.05 -1.25 8.83
C GLU A 4 -29.66 -1.59 9.39
N ILE A 5 -29.63 -2.09 10.63
CA ILE A 5 -28.42 -2.57 11.29
C ILE A 5 -28.55 -4.09 11.39
N PHE A 6 -27.70 -4.82 10.67
CA PHE A 6 -27.52 -6.26 10.89
C PHE A 6 -26.71 -6.47 12.17
N ILE A 7 -27.34 -7.07 13.18
CA ILE A 7 -26.70 -7.41 14.46
C ILE A 7 -26.36 -8.90 14.43
N THR A 8 -25.06 -9.22 14.44
CA THR A 8 -24.61 -10.58 14.70
C THR A 8 -24.77 -10.89 16.20
N THR A 9 -25.42 -12.01 16.47
CA THR A 9 -25.78 -12.52 17.78
C THR A 9 -24.53 -12.82 18.63
N ASN A 10 -24.22 -11.97 19.62
CA ASN A 10 -23.67 -12.38 20.94
C ASN A 10 -23.40 -11.25 21.97
N TYR A 11 -23.94 -10.04 21.84
CA TYR A 11 -23.76 -8.99 22.87
C TYR A 11 -25.07 -8.23 23.17
N TYR A 12 -26.10 -8.94 23.64
CA TYR A 12 -27.43 -8.33 23.84
C TYR A 12 -27.71 -7.72 25.22
N ILE A 13 -26.81 -7.82 26.21
CA ILE A 13 -27.11 -7.31 27.57
C ILE A 13 -26.28 -6.07 27.95
N GLY A 14 -25.09 -5.87 27.34
CA GLY A 14 -24.22 -4.73 27.67
C GLY A 14 -24.58 -3.41 26.98
N CYS A 15 -24.94 -3.46 25.69
CA CYS A 15 -25.12 -2.23 24.89
C CYS A 15 -26.44 -1.49 25.21
N PHE A 16 -27.49 -2.21 25.62
CA PHE A 16 -28.76 -1.60 26.01
C PHE A 16 -28.66 -0.80 27.32
N PHE A 17 -27.85 -1.27 28.28
CA PHE A 17 -27.61 -0.55 29.53
C PHE A 17 -26.79 0.73 29.30
N ILE A 18 -25.76 0.68 28.46
CA ILE A 18 -24.90 1.84 28.18
C ILE A 18 -25.68 2.97 27.49
N TYR A 19 -26.58 2.64 26.56
CA TYR A 19 -27.37 3.63 25.83
C TYR A 19 -28.37 4.38 26.72
N PHE A 20 -29.10 3.67 27.60
CA PHE A 20 -29.99 4.29 28.58
C PHE A 20 -29.23 5.08 29.65
N PHE A 21 -28.07 4.59 30.09
CA PHE A 21 -27.23 5.32 31.04
C PHE A 21 -26.69 6.61 30.43
N MET A 22 -26.27 6.62 29.16
CA MET A 22 -25.81 7.82 28.46
C MET A 22 -26.94 8.84 28.26
N LEU A 23 -28.14 8.42 27.86
CA LEU A 23 -29.28 9.32 27.70
C LEU A 23 -29.74 9.92 29.04
N TYR A 24 -29.78 9.11 30.10
CA TYR A 24 -30.11 9.54 31.46
C TYR A 24 -29.07 10.53 32.01
N TYR A 25 -27.79 10.29 31.74
CA TYR A 25 -26.69 11.16 32.14
C TYR A 25 -26.67 12.47 31.35
N CYS A 26 -26.94 12.43 30.05
CA CYS A 26 -27.04 13.63 29.21
C CYS A 26 -28.19 14.54 29.65
N TYR A 27 -29.35 13.98 30.02
CA TYR A 27 -30.49 14.75 30.53
C TYR A 27 -30.19 15.44 31.87
N TYR A 28 -29.58 14.71 32.82
CA TYR A 28 -29.20 15.29 34.12
C TYR A 28 -28.06 16.30 33.99
N PHE A 29 -27.06 15.99 33.17
CA PHE A 29 -25.96 16.91 32.90
C PHE A 29 -26.48 18.21 32.30
N TYR A 30 -27.41 18.17 31.33
CA TYR A 30 -27.96 19.36 30.71
C TYR A 30 -28.59 20.32 31.74
N ASN A 31 -29.36 19.79 32.68
CA ASN A 31 -30.08 20.55 33.70
C ASN A 31 -29.25 21.00 34.91
N MET A 32 -27.98 20.57 35.03
CA MET A 32 -27.11 21.02 36.13
C MET A 32 -26.67 22.49 35.98
N ASN A 33 -26.60 23.20 37.10
CA ASN A 33 -25.98 24.52 37.14
C ASN A 33 -24.46 24.43 36.83
N ARG A 34 -23.89 25.55 36.40
CA ARG A 34 -22.50 25.63 35.92
C ARG A 34 -21.45 25.19 36.95
N LYS A 35 -21.72 25.41 38.25
CA LYS A 35 -20.82 25.02 39.35
C LYS A 35 -20.81 23.50 39.53
N SER A 36 -21.98 22.88 39.52
CA SER A 36 -22.13 21.43 39.65
C SER A 36 -21.56 20.69 38.43
N LYS A 37 -21.74 21.22 37.21
CA LYS A 37 -21.12 20.67 35.98
C LYS A 37 -19.60 20.61 36.09
N ARG A 38 -18.99 21.69 36.60
CA ARG A 38 -17.53 21.76 36.80
C ARG A 38 -17.05 20.71 37.81
N ILE A 39 -17.72 20.58 38.96
CA ILE A 39 -17.37 19.60 39.99
C ILE A 39 -17.45 18.17 39.42
N LEU A 40 -18.49 17.87 38.65
CA LEU A 40 -18.65 16.56 38.04
C LEU A 40 -17.55 16.25 37.02
N VAL A 41 -17.22 17.21 36.14
CA VAL A 41 -16.12 17.06 35.18
C VAL A 41 -14.79 16.87 35.90
N TYR A 42 -14.50 17.65 36.95
CA TYR A 42 -13.29 17.43 37.75
C TYR A 42 -13.28 16.07 38.41
N GLY A 43 -14.41 15.57 38.92
CA GLY A 43 -14.54 14.24 39.50
C GLY A 43 -14.28 13.12 38.49
N ILE A 44 -14.82 13.23 37.27
CA ILE A 44 -14.59 12.27 36.18
C ILE A 44 -13.10 12.28 35.78
N VAL A 45 -12.51 13.45 35.58
CA VAL A 45 -11.09 13.58 35.24
C VAL A 45 -10.22 12.96 36.34
N LEU A 46 -10.53 13.21 37.62
CA LEU A 46 -9.78 12.64 38.74
C LEU A 46 -9.92 11.11 38.80
N LEU A 47 -11.11 10.56 38.54
CA LEU A 47 -11.36 9.12 38.45
C LEU A 47 -10.62 8.49 37.26
N CYS A 48 -10.59 9.14 36.11
CA CYS A 48 -9.83 8.68 34.94
C CYS A 48 -8.32 8.68 35.23
N VAL A 49 -7.80 9.73 35.87
CA VAL A 49 -6.37 9.82 36.27
C VAL A 49 -6.04 8.74 37.30
N PHE A 50 -6.91 8.52 38.30
CA PHE A 50 -6.71 7.48 39.30
C PHE A 50 -6.76 6.07 38.69
N GLY A 51 -7.72 5.83 37.78
CA GLY A 51 -7.80 4.60 36.99
C GLY A 51 -6.56 4.38 36.13
N MET A 52 -6.03 5.43 35.50
CA MET A 52 -4.76 5.37 34.76
C MET A 52 -3.58 5.01 35.65
N VAL A 53 -3.47 5.56 36.86
CA VAL A 53 -2.39 5.23 37.82
C VAL A 53 -2.46 3.77 38.29
N VAL A 54 -3.67 3.25 38.53
CA VAL A 54 -3.88 1.84 38.90
C VAL A 54 -3.53 0.89 37.75
N VAL A 55 -3.84 1.26 36.51
CA VAL A 55 -3.51 0.47 35.31
C VAL A 55 -2.03 0.59 34.94
N TYR A 56 -1.40 1.74 35.15
CA TYR A 56 0.04 1.99 34.96
C TYR A 56 0.91 1.04 35.78
N LYS A 57 0.46 0.66 36.98
CA LYS A 57 1.14 -0.33 37.84
C LYS A 57 1.01 -1.78 37.35
N LYS A 58 0.10 -2.09 36.43
CA LYS A 58 -0.29 -3.47 36.09
C LYS A 58 0.01 -3.89 34.65
N ASN A 59 0.23 -2.95 33.71
CA ASN A 59 0.55 -3.27 32.32
C ASN A 59 1.39 -2.17 31.66
N SER A 60 2.65 -2.47 31.30
CA SER A 60 3.62 -1.52 30.75
C SER A 60 3.42 -1.15 29.27
N THR A 61 2.52 -1.82 28.55
CA THR A 61 2.27 -1.61 27.10
C THR A 61 1.10 -0.66 26.82
N LEU A 62 0.13 -0.56 27.73
CA LEU A 62 -1.03 0.33 27.60
C LEU A 62 -0.69 1.83 27.55
N PRO A 63 0.33 2.34 28.29
CA PRO A 63 0.77 3.73 28.20
C PRO A 63 1.22 4.11 26.79
N LEU A 64 1.83 3.18 26.04
CA LEU A 64 2.30 3.43 24.69
C LEU A 64 1.13 3.59 23.70
N VAL A 65 0.09 2.75 23.84
CA VAL A 65 -1.12 2.80 23.01
C VAL A 65 -1.89 4.09 23.26
N ILE A 66 -2.07 4.48 24.53
CA ILE A 66 -2.78 5.71 24.89
C ILE A 66 -1.95 6.93 24.46
N LEU A 67 -0.64 6.94 24.69
CA LEU A 67 0.23 8.05 24.27
C LEU A 67 0.24 8.20 22.74
N ASN A 68 0.24 7.10 21.99
CA ASN A 68 0.14 7.14 20.53
C ASN A 68 -1.24 7.60 20.06
N ALA A 69 -2.33 7.15 20.69
CA ALA A 69 -3.68 7.61 20.37
C ALA A 69 -3.87 9.11 20.65
N VAL A 70 -3.34 9.59 21.77
CA VAL A 70 -3.34 11.02 22.15
C VAL A 70 -2.48 11.83 21.17
N ARG A 71 -1.29 11.34 20.80
CA ARG A 71 -0.47 11.97 19.75
C ARG A 71 -1.18 12.02 18.41
N PHE A 72 -1.90 10.97 18.02
CA PHE A 72 -2.67 10.92 16.78
C PHE A 72 -3.84 11.91 16.81
N TYR A 73 -4.53 12.02 17.95
CA TYR A 73 -5.65 12.95 18.14
C TYR A 73 -5.20 14.43 18.09
N PHE A 74 -3.99 14.73 18.57
CA PHE A 74 -3.42 16.08 18.56
C PHE A 74 -2.51 16.38 17.35
N ALA A 75 -2.23 15.42 16.47
CA ALA A 75 -1.39 15.61 15.29
C ALA A 75 -2.07 16.44 14.17
N GLY A 76 -3.28 16.96 14.41
CA GLY A 76 -4.15 17.51 13.36
C GLY A 76 -4.72 16.40 12.51
N ASN A 77 -5.72 16.72 11.67
CA ASN A 77 -6.16 15.75 10.68
C ASN A 77 -5.03 15.61 9.65
N PRO A 78 -4.38 14.45 9.47
CA PRO A 78 -3.29 14.32 8.50
C PRO A 78 -3.75 14.57 7.05
N THR A 79 -5.07 14.69 6.83
CA THR A 79 -5.69 15.05 5.55
C THR A 79 -6.16 16.50 5.47
N GLU A 80 -5.96 17.34 6.50
CA GLU A 80 -6.42 18.75 6.49
C GLU A 80 -5.78 19.56 5.34
N ASP A 81 -4.57 19.14 4.90
CA ASP A 81 -3.86 19.70 3.74
C ASP A 81 -3.89 18.78 2.50
N VAL A 82 -4.57 17.63 2.57
CA VAL A 82 -4.71 16.70 1.44
C VAL A 82 -6.06 16.96 0.77
N GLY A 83 -6.07 17.95 -0.11
CA GLY A 83 -7.22 18.31 -0.95
C GLY A 83 -6.87 18.24 -2.44
N TYR A 84 -7.89 18.08 -3.28
CA TYR A 84 -7.74 18.28 -4.72
C TYR A 84 -7.54 19.77 -4.99
N ALA A 85 -6.29 20.18 -5.23
CA ALA A 85 -6.02 21.48 -5.83
C ALA A 85 -6.26 21.36 -7.34
N PRO A 86 -7.25 22.08 -7.93
CA PRO A 86 -7.38 22.09 -9.37
C PRO A 86 -6.11 22.68 -9.97
N VAL A 87 -5.40 21.87 -10.73
CA VAL A 87 -4.20 22.29 -11.43
C VAL A 87 -4.62 23.17 -12.60
N SER A 88 -4.18 24.43 -12.61
CA SER A 88 -4.43 25.32 -13.74
C SER A 88 -3.63 24.85 -14.95
N SER A 89 -4.27 24.79 -16.12
CA SER A 89 -3.57 24.54 -17.39
C SER A 89 -2.57 25.64 -17.76
N LYS A 90 -2.57 26.77 -17.05
CA LYS A 90 -1.54 27.81 -17.16
C LYS A 90 -0.25 27.46 -16.41
N ASP A 91 -0.33 26.56 -15.43
CA ASP A 91 0.81 26.20 -14.57
C ASP A 91 1.59 24.99 -15.11
N PHE A 92 1.03 24.27 -16.09
CA PHE A 92 1.63 23.06 -16.67
C PHE A 92 1.44 23.01 -18.18
N THR A 93 2.49 22.57 -18.88
CA THR A 93 2.42 22.21 -20.31
C THR A 93 2.35 20.70 -20.43
N VAL A 94 1.36 20.19 -21.16
CA VAL A 94 1.22 18.76 -21.48
C VAL A 94 1.60 18.53 -22.93
N SER A 95 2.53 17.60 -23.18
CA SER A 95 2.96 17.21 -24.52
C SER A 95 2.98 15.69 -24.66
N VAL A 96 2.60 15.19 -25.83
CA VAL A 96 2.70 13.76 -26.14
C VAL A 96 4.16 13.41 -26.43
N LEU A 97 4.74 12.54 -25.59
CA LEU A 97 6.07 12.01 -25.82
C LEU A 97 6.06 10.91 -26.90
N ALA A 98 5.13 9.96 -26.80
CA ALA A 98 4.99 8.85 -27.73
C ALA A 98 3.52 8.36 -27.77
N SER A 99 3.15 7.66 -28.83
CA SER A 99 1.82 7.10 -29.06
C SER A 99 1.94 5.67 -29.61
N GLY A 100 0.83 4.91 -29.60
CA GLY A 100 0.77 3.55 -30.16
C GLY A 100 1.18 2.45 -29.17
N LEU A 101 1.28 2.76 -27.88
CA LEU A 101 1.38 1.77 -26.81
C LEU A 101 0.00 1.17 -26.53
N THR A 102 -0.09 -0.14 -26.32
CA THR A 102 -1.36 -0.83 -26.05
C THR A 102 -1.50 -1.06 -24.55
N ALA A 103 -2.48 -0.41 -23.91
CA ALA A 103 -2.75 -0.54 -22.47
C ALA A 103 -1.48 -0.37 -21.60
N PRO A 104 -0.79 0.79 -21.65
CA PRO A 104 0.36 1.03 -20.79
C PRO A 104 -0.06 1.00 -19.31
N THR A 105 0.73 0.32 -18.47
CA THR A 105 0.39 0.09 -17.05
C THR A 105 1.32 0.83 -16.10
N ARG A 106 2.63 0.83 -16.35
CA ARG A 106 3.61 1.55 -15.53
C ARG A 106 4.60 2.34 -16.36
N ILE A 107 5.03 3.44 -15.77
CA ILE A 107 6.16 4.25 -16.22
C ILE A 107 7.14 4.31 -15.05
N ALA A 108 8.39 3.94 -15.28
CA ALA A 108 9.47 4.02 -14.29
C ALA A 108 10.72 4.62 -14.92
N LEU A 109 11.33 5.60 -14.26
CA LEU A 109 12.61 6.16 -14.68
C LEU A 109 13.75 5.39 -14.02
N THR A 110 14.81 5.11 -14.77
CA THR A 110 16.04 4.61 -14.16
C THR A 110 16.58 5.65 -13.16
N PRO A 111 17.30 5.25 -12.11
CA PRO A 111 17.83 6.17 -11.10
C PRO A 111 18.71 7.30 -11.67
N ASP A 112 19.43 7.04 -12.76
CA ASP A 112 20.23 8.03 -13.49
C ASP A 112 19.39 8.98 -14.37
N GLY A 113 18.12 8.66 -14.62
CA GLY A 113 17.20 9.42 -15.45
C GLY A 113 17.46 9.32 -16.96
N GLU A 114 18.36 8.44 -17.39
CA GLU A 114 18.75 8.27 -18.80
C GLU A 114 17.76 7.39 -19.58
N TYR A 115 17.01 6.53 -18.89
CA TYR A 115 16.00 5.67 -19.50
C TYR A 115 14.65 5.76 -18.79
N MET A 116 13.59 5.56 -19.57
CA MET A 116 12.22 5.40 -19.10
C MET A 116 11.70 4.04 -19.56
N ILE A 117 11.30 3.21 -18.59
CA ILE A 117 10.61 1.96 -18.81
C ILE A 117 9.11 2.23 -18.89
N VAL A 118 8.45 1.67 -19.89
CA VAL A 118 7.00 1.65 -19.99
C VAL A 118 6.54 0.21 -20.20
N THR A 119 5.73 -0.30 -19.28
CA THR A 119 5.15 -1.65 -19.39
C THR A 119 3.77 -1.58 -20.01
N GLN A 120 3.39 -2.65 -20.70
CA GLN A 120 2.04 -2.88 -21.18
C GLN A 120 1.40 -4.04 -20.44
N LEU A 121 0.08 -4.00 -20.29
CA LEU A 121 -0.69 -5.03 -19.58
C LEU A 121 -0.44 -6.44 -20.15
N THR A 122 -0.26 -6.53 -21.47
CA THR A 122 0.07 -7.75 -22.24
C THR A 122 1.48 -8.31 -22.00
N GLY A 123 2.30 -7.65 -21.17
CA GLY A 123 3.60 -8.13 -20.70
C GLY A 123 4.81 -7.48 -21.38
N GLU A 124 4.64 -6.73 -22.47
CA GLU A 124 5.74 -6.06 -23.14
C GLU A 124 6.36 -4.96 -22.27
N VAL A 125 7.69 -4.89 -22.30
CA VAL A 125 8.47 -3.86 -21.60
C VAL A 125 9.22 -3.03 -22.63
N PHE A 126 8.85 -1.76 -22.76
CA PHE A 126 9.46 -0.81 -23.68
C PHE A 126 10.42 0.13 -22.94
N VAL A 127 11.51 0.48 -23.60
CA VAL A 127 12.50 1.45 -23.13
C VAL A 127 12.50 2.65 -24.06
N PHE A 128 12.42 3.85 -23.48
CA PHE A 128 12.72 5.11 -24.12
C PHE A 128 14.04 5.63 -23.57
N SER A 129 14.94 6.08 -24.45
CA SER A 129 16.20 6.70 -24.04
C SER A 129 16.09 8.21 -24.01
N ARG A 130 16.89 8.82 -23.14
CA ARG A 130 17.12 10.25 -23.09
C ARG A 130 18.53 10.55 -23.60
N LYS A 131 18.71 11.66 -24.30
CA LYS A 131 20.03 12.16 -24.68
C LYS A 131 20.04 13.67 -24.56
N ASN A 132 21.03 14.22 -23.85
CA ASN A 132 21.16 15.66 -23.60
C ASN A 132 19.86 16.29 -23.04
N GLY A 133 19.20 15.58 -22.12
CA GLY A 133 17.96 16.04 -21.51
C GLY A 133 16.70 15.90 -22.38
N VAL A 134 16.80 15.41 -23.62
CA VAL A 134 15.66 15.23 -24.54
C VAL A 134 15.33 13.75 -24.68
N TRP A 135 14.05 13.42 -24.49
CA TRP A 135 13.55 12.06 -24.69
C TRP A 135 13.47 11.71 -26.18
N ASN A 136 13.90 10.50 -26.52
CA ASN A 136 13.60 9.90 -27.81
C ASN A 136 12.13 9.47 -27.82
N ASN A 137 11.37 9.87 -28.84
CA ASN A 137 9.95 9.51 -28.98
C ASN A 137 9.73 8.09 -29.55
N LYS A 138 10.81 7.37 -29.89
CA LYS A 138 10.78 5.97 -30.31
C LYS A 138 11.24 5.07 -29.17
N SER A 139 10.37 4.16 -28.75
CA SER A 139 10.74 3.09 -27.83
C SER A 139 11.44 1.93 -28.54
N ARG A 140 12.08 1.08 -27.73
CA ARG A 140 12.55 -0.24 -28.12
C ARG A 140 12.04 -1.28 -27.15
N LEU A 141 11.71 -2.48 -27.64
CA LEU A 141 11.35 -3.60 -26.79
C LEU A 141 12.58 -4.07 -26.02
N ALA A 142 12.50 -4.05 -24.69
CA ALA A 142 13.55 -4.54 -23.80
C ALA A 142 13.42 -6.04 -23.55
N GLY A 143 12.18 -6.51 -23.51
CA GLY A 143 11.81 -7.88 -23.18
C GLY A 143 10.31 -8.01 -22.98
N LYS A 144 9.85 -9.20 -22.60
CA LYS A 144 8.45 -9.49 -22.33
C LYS A 144 8.33 -10.37 -21.09
N ILE A 145 7.38 -10.04 -20.22
CA ILE A 145 6.92 -10.91 -19.14
C ILE A 145 5.83 -11.79 -19.72
N ASP A 146 5.98 -13.12 -19.59
CA ASP A 146 4.91 -14.04 -19.93
C ASP A 146 3.85 -14.03 -18.83
N THR A 147 2.70 -13.45 -19.14
CA THR A 147 1.53 -13.42 -18.26
C THR A 147 0.57 -14.57 -18.57
N SER A 148 0.66 -15.19 -19.76
CA SER A 148 -0.29 -16.19 -20.26
C SER A 148 -1.78 -15.78 -20.17
N VAL A 149 -2.04 -14.48 -20.02
CA VAL A 149 -3.35 -13.83 -20.07
C VAL A 149 -3.30 -12.74 -21.12
N LEU A 150 -4.39 -12.56 -21.86
CA LEU A 150 -4.46 -11.49 -22.86
C LEU A 150 -4.42 -10.10 -22.21
N GLY A 151 -4.99 -9.97 -21.00
CA GLY A 151 -5.16 -8.69 -20.29
C GLY A 151 -6.07 -7.75 -21.08
N PHE A 152 -7.27 -7.48 -20.58
CA PHE A 152 -8.19 -6.57 -21.27
C PHE A 152 -8.82 -5.58 -20.30
N PRO A 153 -8.69 -4.25 -20.52
CA PRO A 153 -9.39 -3.27 -19.72
C PRO A 153 -10.91 -3.51 -19.77
N PRO A 154 -11.65 -3.50 -18.64
CA PRO A 154 -11.28 -2.91 -17.35
C PRO A 154 -10.61 -3.88 -16.36
N GLU A 155 -10.26 -5.10 -16.78
CA GLU A 155 -9.57 -6.06 -15.92
C GLU A 155 -8.14 -5.59 -15.63
N GLU A 156 -7.64 -6.01 -14.48
CA GLU A 156 -6.32 -5.65 -13.97
C GLU A 156 -5.32 -6.81 -14.17
N LEU A 157 -5.68 -7.81 -14.97
CA LEU A 157 -4.86 -8.98 -15.28
C LEU A 157 -3.75 -8.62 -16.26
N GLY A 158 -2.51 -8.87 -15.87
CA GLY A 158 -1.34 -8.73 -16.72
C GLY A 158 -0.16 -8.18 -15.96
N LEU A 159 0.73 -7.51 -16.68
CA LEU A 159 1.90 -6.83 -16.11
C LEU A 159 1.51 -5.44 -15.62
N VAL A 160 1.57 -5.22 -14.31
CA VAL A 160 1.03 -4.01 -13.65
C VAL A 160 2.03 -3.29 -12.74
N GLY A 161 3.15 -3.92 -12.40
CA GLY A 161 4.23 -3.31 -11.62
C GLY A 161 5.59 -3.45 -12.29
N ALA A 162 6.42 -2.41 -12.17
CA ALA A 162 7.80 -2.37 -12.60
C ALA A 162 8.60 -1.52 -11.59
N VAL A 163 9.46 -2.17 -10.82
CA VAL A 163 10.11 -1.56 -9.65
C VAL A 163 11.61 -1.78 -9.72
N PHE A 164 12.37 -0.70 -9.84
CA PHE A 164 13.82 -0.79 -9.75
C PHE A 164 14.25 -1.22 -8.36
N SER A 165 15.21 -2.16 -8.33
CA SER A 165 15.88 -2.55 -7.09
C SER A 165 16.59 -1.36 -6.45
N SER A 166 16.67 -1.32 -5.11
CA SER A 166 17.38 -0.27 -4.39
C SER A 166 18.88 -0.23 -4.69
N ASP A 167 19.44 -1.35 -5.17
CA ASP A 167 20.82 -1.52 -5.64
C ASP A 167 20.95 -1.59 -7.17
N TYR A 168 19.97 -1.04 -7.91
CA TYR A 168 19.93 -1.12 -9.38
C TYR A 168 21.22 -0.64 -10.06
N ALA A 169 21.91 0.36 -9.50
CA ALA A 169 23.16 0.85 -10.04
C ALA A 169 24.26 -0.24 -10.08
N ASP A 170 24.23 -1.18 -9.13
CA ASP A 170 25.21 -2.27 -9.01
C ASP A 170 24.73 -3.54 -9.71
N THR A 171 23.43 -3.85 -9.61
CA THR A 171 22.86 -5.14 -10.05
C THR A 171 22.16 -5.07 -11.40
N GLY A 172 21.67 -3.90 -11.79
CA GLY A 172 20.74 -3.72 -12.91
C GLY A 172 19.35 -4.32 -12.66
N ASN A 173 19.02 -4.76 -11.44
CA ASN A 173 17.82 -5.53 -11.17
C ASN A 173 16.54 -4.67 -11.18
N ILE A 174 15.53 -5.17 -11.90
CA ILE A 174 14.17 -4.68 -11.87
C ILE A 174 13.22 -5.83 -11.50
N PHE A 175 12.24 -5.53 -10.64
CA PHE A 175 11.16 -6.43 -10.28
C PHE A 175 9.93 -6.11 -11.14
N PHE A 176 9.27 -7.16 -11.62
CA PHE A 176 8.01 -7.06 -12.34
C PHE A 176 6.92 -7.76 -11.54
N LEU A 177 5.79 -7.08 -11.38
CA LEU A 177 4.64 -7.55 -10.61
C LEU A 177 3.47 -7.75 -11.57
N TYR A 178 2.94 -8.96 -11.58
CA TYR A 178 2.00 -9.36 -12.62
C TYR A 178 1.12 -10.52 -12.18
N THR A 179 0.00 -10.69 -12.89
CA THR A 179 -0.78 -11.93 -12.82
C THR A 179 -0.36 -12.89 -13.91
N TYR A 180 -0.29 -14.18 -13.58
CA TYR A 180 0.01 -15.26 -14.51
C TYR A 180 -1.12 -16.27 -14.54
N LYS A 181 -1.51 -16.74 -15.73
CA LYS A 181 -2.41 -17.89 -15.87
C LYS A 181 -1.61 -19.15 -16.09
N ASN A 182 -1.70 -20.08 -15.16
CA ASN A 182 -0.98 -21.36 -15.25
C ASN A 182 -1.64 -22.33 -16.23
N SER A 183 -0.98 -23.47 -16.46
CA SER A 183 -1.45 -24.51 -17.39
C SER A 183 -2.79 -25.14 -16.98
N GLU A 184 -3.15 -25.05 -15.69
CA GLU A 184 -4.41 -25.53 -15.14
C GLU A 184 -5.53 -24.48 -15.26
N GLY A 185 -5.18 -23.28 -15.72
CA GLY A 185 -6.10 -22.17 -15.94
C GLY A 185 -6.31 -21.28 -14.71
N GLU A 186 -5.59 -21.52 -13.63
CA GLU A 186 -5.65 -20.72 -12.40
C GLU A 186 -4.84 -19.42 -12.58
N ILE A 187 -5.29 -18.35 -11.92
CA ILE A 187 -4.61 -17.06 -11.92
C ILE A 187 -3.77 -16.95 -10.66
N GLU A 188 -2.53 -16.53 -10.81
CA GLU A 188 -1.54 -16.39 -9.75
C GLU A 188 -0.99 -14.96 -9.72
N ASN A 189 -0.78 -14.42 -8.52
CA ASN A 189 -0.03 -13.18 -8.33
C ASN A 189 1.45 -13.51 -8.24
N ARG A 190 2.28 -12.95 -9.14
CA ARG A 190 3.71 -13.25 -9.22
C ARG A 190 4.58 -12.01 -9.18
N VAL A 191 5.78 -12.19 -8.63
CA VAL A 191 6.91 -11.29 -8.81
C VAL A 191 8.02 -12.03 -9.52
N SER A 192 8.56 -11.41 -10.57
CA SER A 192 9.78 -11.85 -11.21
C SER A 192 10.85 -10.78 -11.16
N VAL A 193 12.12 -11.21 -11.21
CA VAL A 193 13.28 -10.33 -11.27
C VAL A 193 14.08 -10.60 -12.53
N VAL A 194 14.65 -9.54 -13.11
CA VAL A 194 15.62 -9.63 -14.20
C VAL A 194 16.57 -8.44 -14.13
N SER A 195 17.83 -8.63 -14.54
CA SER A 195 18.75 -7.51 -14.70
C SER A 195 18.60 -6.88 -16.10
N LEU A 196 18.58 -5.55 -16.16
CA LEU A 196 18.67 -4.80 -17.41
C LEU A 196 20.13 -4.51 -17.73
N LYS A 197 20.52 -4.69 -19.00
CA LYS A 197 21.86 -4.36 -19.49
C LYS A 197 21.76 -3.54 -20.76
N GLU A 198 22.68 -2.59 -20.92
CA GLU A 198 22.77 -1.84 -22.16
C GLU A 198 23.31 -2.73 -23.29
N ARG A 199 22.53 -2.86 -24.36
CA ARG A 199 22.94 -3.49 -25.62
C ARG A 199 22.33 -2.74 -26.79
N PHE A 200 23.10 -2.58 -27.85
CA PHE A 200 22.64 -1.91 -29.08
C PHE A 200 22.11 -0.47 -28.84
N GLY A 201 22.58 0.23 -27.81
CA GLY A 201 22.16 1.59 -27.47
C GLY A 201 20.78 1.69 -26.78
N THR A 202 20.35 0.63 -26.09
CA THR A 202 19.14 0.60 -25.26
C THR A 202 19.32 -0.41 -24.12
N LEU A 203 18.46 -0.34 -23.11
CA LEU A 203 18.33 -1.41 -22.12
C LEU A 203 17.57 -2.60 -22.72
N VAL A 204 18.05 -3.82 -22.43
CA VAL A 204 17.38 -5.08 -22.72
C VAL A 204 17.49 -6.02 -21.52
N PHE A 205 16.61 -7.01 -21.44
CA PHE A 205 16.70 -8.07 -20.45
C PHE A 205 18.02 -8.83 -20.63
N SER A 206 18.75 -9.09 -19.54
CA SER A 206 20.01 -9.82 -19.62
C SER A 206 19.86 -11.33 -19.77
N ALA A 207 18.70 -11.84 -19.36
CA ALA A 207 18.30 -13.24 -19.35
C ALA A 207 16.77 -13.32 -19.29
N ASP A 208 16.21 -14.52 -19.25
CA ASP A 208 14.79 -14.71 -18.95
C ASP A 208 14.47 -14.28 -17.51
N PRO A 209 13.29 -13.67 -17.26
CA PRO A 209 12.88 -13.29 -15.91
C PRO A 209 12.73 -14.49 -14.98
N GLU A 210 13.29 -14.39 -13.77
CA GLU A 210 13.20 -15.41 -12.74
C GLU A 210 12.00 -15.12 -11.81
N VAL A 211 11.11 -16.09 -11.62
CA VAL A 211 10.00 -15.97 -10.67
C VAL A 211 10.52 -16.17 -9.25
N ILE A 212 10.39 -15.14 -8.41
CA ILE A 212 10.89 -15.15 -7.02
C ILE A 212 9.76 -15.20 -5.97
N PHE A 213 8.52 -14.94 -6.39
CA PHE A 213 7.37 -14.96 -5.50
C PHE A 213 6.10 -15.35 -6.26
N THR A 214 5.31 -16.23 -5.64
CA THR A 214 3.93 -16.53 -6.02
C THR A 214 3.08 -16.43 -4.76
N ALA A 215 2.02 -15.62 -4.78
CA ALA A 215 1.17 -15.45 -3.61
C ALA A 215 0.43 -16.75 -3.28
N ASN A 216 0.23 -17.02 -2.00
CA ASN A 216 -0.53 -18.18 -1.54
C ASN A 216 -2.07 -18.02 -1.61
N VAL A 217 -2.54 -17.03 -2.36
CA VAL A 217 -3.95 -16.80 -2.67
C VAL A 217 -4.12 -16.74 -4.19
N PRO A 218 -5.24 -17.24 -4.73
CA PRO A 218 -5.50 -17.10 -6.15
C PRO A 218 -5.59 -15.62 -6.51
N GLY A 219 -5.02 -15.27 -7.67
CA GLY A 219 -5.30 -14.01 -8.33
C GLY A 219 -6.75 -13.95 -8.80
N ASN A 220 -7.20 -12.75 -9.13
CA ASN A 220 -8.54 -12.50 -9.62
C ASN A 220 -8.47 -11.43 -10.73
N PHE A 221 -9.56 -11.18 -11.45
CA PHE A 221 -9.59 -10.21 -12.54
C PHE A 221 -9.36 -8.75 -12.08
N SER A 222 -9.44 -8.49 -10.77
CA SER A 222 -9.19 -7.21 -10.11
C SER A 222 -8.81 -7.48 -8.63
N HIS A 223 -8.28 -6.49 -7.91
CA HIS A 223 -7.78 -6.62 -6.52
C HIS A 223 -6.60 -7.61 -6.39
N GLN A 224 -5.66 -7.53 -7.32
CA GLN A 224 -4.48 -8.40 -7.47
C GLN A 224 -3.21 -7.70 -6.97
N ILE A 225 -2.05 -8.29 -7.25
CA ILE A 225 -0.74 -7.69 -7.02
C ILE A 225 -0.57 -6.41 -7.83
N THR A 226 -0.02 -5.36 -7.23
CA THR A 226 0.14 -4.06 -7.90
C THR A 226 1.53 -3.46 -7.65
N ASP A 227 1.61 -2.18 -7.35
CA ASP A 227 2.81 -1.35 -7.27
C ASP A 227 3.77 -1.76 -6.14
N GLY A 228 4.96 -1.18 -6.15
CA GLY A 228 5.94 -1.36 -5.10
C GLY A 228 7.10 -0.37 -5.16
N ILE A 229 8.01 -0.48 -4.21
CA ILE A 229 9.27 0.26 -4.17
C ILE A 229 10.42 -0.66 -3.79
N GLY A 230 11.60 -0.40 -4.38
CA GLY A 230 12.85 -0.97 -3.91
C GLY A 230 13.28 -0.26 -2.62
N VAL A 231 13.61 -1.01 -1.59
CA VAL A 231 14.09 -0.49 -0.30
C VAL A 231 15.36 -1.19 0.14
N SER A 232 16.24 -0.46 0.83
CA SER A 232 17.41 -1.04 1.47
C SER A 232 17.11 -1.30 2.95
N ILE A 233 17.21 -2.57 3.35
CA ILE A 233 17.07 -3.01 4.75
C ILE A 233 18.37 -3.69 5.13
N GLU A 234 19.00 -3.20 6.19
CA GLU A 234 20.31 -3.68 6.66
C GLU A 234 21.39 -3.71 5.55
N GLY A 235 21.32 -2.74 4.63
CA GLY A 235 22.27 -2.61 3.53
C GLY A 235 22.03 -3.58 2.35
N LYS A 236 20.95 -4.36 2.35
CA LYS A 236 20.57 -5.24 1.24
C LYS A 236 19.27 -4.81 0.59
N SER A 237 19.15 -5.09 -0.71
CA SER A 237 17.96 -4.75 -1.48
C SER A 237 16.78 -5.68 -1.18
N HIS A 238 15.63 -5.06 -1.01
CA HIS A 238 14.33 -5.69 -0.79
C HIS A 238 13.29 -5.03 -1.69
N LEU A 239 12.23 -5.78 -2.00
CA LEU A 239 11.04 -5.26 -2.66
C LEU A 239 9.93 -5.14 -1.61
N LEU A 240 9.37 -3.93 -1.45
CA LEU A 240 8.12 -3.69 -0.73
C LEU A 240 7.00 -3.52 -1.76
N PHE A 241 5.92 -4.29 -1.65
CA PHE A 241 4.88 -4.32 -2.68
C PHE A 241 3.48 -4.60 -2.13
N LEU A 242 2.47 -4.43 -2.98
CA LEU A 242 1.06 -4.50 -2.63
C LEU A 242 0.39 -5.74 -3.25
N ILE A 243 -0.46 -6.42 -2.49
CA ILE A 243 -1.39 -7.43 -3.00
C ILE A 243 -2.80 -7.11 -2.50
N GLY A 244 -3.75 -6.88 -3.42
CA GLY A 244 -5.16 -6.70 -3.08
C GLY A 244 -5.82 -7.96 -2.50
N GLU A 245 -7.04 -7.83 -1.98
CA GLU A 245 -7.74 -8.94 -1.30
C GLU A 245 -8.47 -9.91 -2.25
N GLY A 246 -8.55 -9.60 -3.55
CA GLY A 246 -9.11 -10.51 -4.56
C GLY A 246 -10.61 -10.77 -4.43
N PHE A 247 -11.38 -9.81 -3.91
CA PHE A 247 -12.83 -9.88 -3.60
C PHE A 247 -13.24 -10.82 -2.44
N ASP A 248 -12.28 -11.30 -1.64
CA ASP A 248 -12.52 -11.90 -0.35
C ASP A 248 -11.85 -11.08 0.79
N ALA A 249 -12.62 -10.14 1.33
CA ALA A 249 -12.16 -9.21 2.36
C ALA A 249 -11.60 -9.89 3.63
N LYS A 250 -11.97 -11.17 3.90
CA LYS A 250 -11.44 -11.91 5.05
C LYS A 250 -9.94 -12.13 4.92
N ARG A 251 -9.43 -12.29 3.69
CA ARG A 251 -8.00 -12.46 3.41
C ARG A 251 -7.19 -11.31 3.96
N ALA A 252 -7.69 -10.07 3.87
CA ALA A 252 -6.97 -8.89 4.32
C ALA A 252 -6.59 -8.93 5.81
N GLN A 253 -7.38 -9.59 6.66
CA GLN A 253 -7.11 -9.73 8.10
C GLN A 253 -6.48 -11.07 8.50
N ASP A 254 -6.54 -12.08 7.64
CA ASP A 254 -5.88 -13.37 7.86
C ASP A 254 -4.37 -13.25 7.58
N LEU A 255 -3.55 -13.49 8.61
CA LEU A 255 -2.09 -13.43 8.50
C LEU A 255 -1.49 -14.62 7.73
N THR A 256 -2.25 -15.70 7.58
CA THR A 256 -1.81 -16.88 6.82
C THR A 256 -2.00 -16.70 5.32
N LEU A 257 -2.74 -15.67 4.88
CA LEU A 257 -3.08 -15.41 3.49
C LEU A 257 -2.44 -14.11 3.00
N GLU A 258 -1.85 -14.12 1.83
CA GLU A 258 -1.09 -13.00 1.26
C GLU A 258 -1.97 -11.99 0.49
N GLY A 259 -3.30 -12.17 0.51
CA GLY A 259 -4.26 -11.19 -0.04
C GLY A 259 -4.55 -10.04 0.93
N GLY A 260 -4.65 -8.82 0.40
CA GLY A 260 -4.93 -7.59 1.17
C GLY A 260 -3.76 -7.17 2.06
N LYS A 261 -2.53 -7.26 1.54
CA LYS A 261 -1.27 -7.11 2.28
C LYS A 261 -0.31 -6.11 1.65
N VAL A 262 0.47 -5.48 2.52
CA VAL A 262 1.77 -4.91 2.13
C VAL A 262 2.83 -5.96 2.44
N MET A 263 3.52 -6.41 1.41
CA MET A 263 4.50 -7.50 1.45
C MET A 263 5.91 -6.96 1.33
N VAL A 264 6.89 -7.64 1.92
CA VAL A 264 8.31 -7.34 1.74
C VAL A 264 9.13 -8.63 1.58
N ILE A 265 9.99 -8.67 0.57
CA ILE A 265 10.86 -9.82 0.25
C ILE A 265 12.27 -9.34 -0.10
N GLN A 266 13.28 -10.20 0.07
CA GLN A 266 14.60 -9.98 -0.51
C GLN A 266 14.55 -10.13 -2.05
N ALA A 267 15.60 -9.68 -2.73
CA ALA A 267 15.69 -9.74 -4.20
C ALA A 267 15.62 -11.18 -4.78
N ASP A 268 15.90 -12.19 -3.95
CA ASP A 268 15.80 -13.62 -4.28
C ASP A 268 14.46 -14.26 -3.82
N GLY A 269 13.51 -13.45 -3.34
CA GLY A 269 12.22 -13.92 -2.84
C GLY A 269 12.22 -14.49 -1.42
N SER A 270 13.38 -14.57 -0.78
CA SER A 270 13.51 -15.05 0.59
C SER A 270 12.94 -14.03 1.61
N ASN A 271 12.87 -14.46 2.87
CA ASN A 271 12.35 -13.61 3.95
C ASN A 271 13.18 -12.33 4.09
N PRO A 272 12.54 -11.19 4.41
CA PRO A 272 13.22 -9.93 4.62
C PRO A 272 14.16 -9.97 5.83
N LEU A 273 15.18 -9.12 5.81
CA LEU A 273 16.07 -8.90 6.93
C LEU A 273 15.44 -8.01 8.02
N GLY A 274 16.04 -8.03 9.21
CA GLY A 274 15.64 -7.22 10.35
C GLY A 274 14.31 -7.61 11.02
N VAL A 275 14.01 -6.95 12.14
CA VAL A 275 12.80 -7.21 12.93
C VAL A 275 11.55 -6.79 12.16
N ARG A 276 10.57 -7.69 12.03
CA ARG A 276 9.32 -7.46 11.28
C ARG A 276 8.12 -7.31 12.23
N PRO A 277 7.05 -6.59 11.81
CA PRO A 277 5.85 -6.43 12.64
C PRO A 277 5.13 -7.74 12.95
N TYR A 278 5.26 -8.75 12.08
CA TYR A 278 4.66 -10.08 12.22
C TYR A 278 5.77 -11.15 12.19
N PRO A 279 6.41 -11.49 13.32
CA PRO A 279 7.57 -12.39 13.34
C PRO A 279 7.31 -13.78 12.76
N SER A 280 6.11 -14.35 12.96
CA SER A 280 5.72 -15.65 12.39
C SER A 280 5.43 -15.60 10.89
N PHE A 281 5.23 -14.40 10.33
CA PHE A 281 4.92 -14.15 8.92
C PHE A 281 5.82 -13.01 8.41
N PRO A 282 7.14 -13.23 8.33
CA PRO A 282 8.11 -12.15 8.20
C PRO A 282 7.94 -11.33 6.91
N LYS A 283 7.37 -11.91 5.85
CA LYS A 283 7.07 -11.20 4.60
C LYS A 283 5.94 -10.18 4.74
N LEU A 284 5.12 -10.25 5.79
CA LEU A 284 4.06 -9.26 6.03
C LEU A 284 4.65 -7.99 6.64
N GLN A 285 4.45 -6.87 5.94
CA GLN A 285 4.79 -5.54 6.45
C GLN A 285 3.57 -4.82 7.01
N ALA A 286 2.40 -4.98 6.37
CA ALA A 286 1.13 -4.43 6.84
C ALA A 286 -0.04 -5.27 6.31
N VAL A 287 -1.21 -5.10 6.92
CA VAL A 287 -2.44 -5.86 6.59
C VAL A 287 -3.62 -4.89 6.45
N GLY A 288 -4.69 -5.32 5.78
CA GLY A 288 -5.94 -4.57 5.74
C GLY A 288 -6.08 -3.57 4.59
N ILE A 289 -5.30 -3.72 3.51
CA ILE A 289 -5.54 -3.02 2.25
C ILE A 289 -6.59 -3.77 1.43
N ARG A 290 -7.36 -3.06 0.58
CA ARG A 290 -8.40 -3.66 -0.27
C ARG A 290 -7.90 -3.87 -1.69
N ASN A 291 -7.70 -2.79 -2.43
CA ASN A 291 -7.20 -2.78 -3.79
C ASN A 291 -6.26 -1.59 -3.95
N ALA A 292 -5.09 -1.69 -3.32
CA ALA A 292 -4.13 -0.61 -3.37
C ALA A 292 -3.43 -0.59 -4.72
N TYR A 293 -3.32 0.60 -5.31
CA TYR A 293 -2.80 0.78 -6.66
C TYR A 293 -1.44 1.45 -6.69
N THR A 294 -1.11 2.22 -5.66
CA THR A 294 0.16 2.94 -5.65
C THR A 294 0.83 2.89 -4.31
N LEU A 295 2.14 2.79 -4.37
CA LEU A 295 3.03 2.89 -3.24
C LEU A 295 4.16 3.84 -3.61
N ALA A 296 4.38 4.87 -2.79
CA ALA A 296 5.44 5.84 -3.02
C ALA A 296 6.15 6.19 -1.72
N GLN A 297 7.44 6.49 -1.81
CA GLN A 297 8.20 7.03 -0.69
C GLN A 297 8.69 8.42 -1.04
N ASN A 298 8.54 9.36 -0.11
CA ASN A 298 9.16 10.66 -0.23
C ASN A 298 10.62 10.56 0.23
N GLN A 299 11.57 10.68 -0.70
CA GLN A 299 13.01 10.66 -0.39
C GLN A 299 13.45 11.77 0.58
N TYR A 300 12.69 12.86 0.67
CA TYR A 300 12.97 13.97 1.60
C TYR A 300 12.30 13.79 2.97
N ASP A 301 11.45 12.78 3.14
CA ASP A 301 10.87 12.50 4.45
C ASP A 301 11.91 11.82 5.33
N ALA A 302 12.43 12.55 6.32
CA ALA A 302 13.41 12.03 7.28
C ALA A 302 12.90 10.80 8.05
N ARG A 303 11.58 10.60 8.13
CA ARG A 303 10.93 9.44 8.74
C ARG A 303 10.76 8.26 7.80
N LYS A 304 11.15 8.40 6.52
CA LYS A 304 11.06 7.39 5.47
C LYS A 304 9.66 6.75 5.37
N ARG A 305 8.60 7.52 5.64
CA ARG A 305 7.24 7.01 5.57
C ARG A 305 6.88 6.69 4.12
N VAL A 306 6.01 5.70 3.99
CA VAL A 306 5.50 5.23 2.71
C VAL A 306 4.05 5.65 2.60
N LEU A 307 3.71 6.24 1.45
CA LEU A 307 2.36 6.55 1.03
C LEU A 307 1.78 5.36 0.27
N ILE A 308 0.56 4.97 0.60
CA ILE A 308 -0.22 3.97 -0.12
C ILE A 308 -1.56 4.59 -0.51
N GLY A 309 -1.92 4.51 -1.79
CA GLY A 309 -3.25 4.83 -2.29
C GLY A 309 -4.07 3.55 -2.43
N ASP A 310 -5.13 3.42 -1.63
CA ASP A 310 -5.99 2.25 -1.57
C ASP A 310 -7.43 2.55 -1.96
N THR A 311 -7.94 1.82 -2.94
CA THR A 311 -9.28 2.05 -3.51
C THR A 311 -10.34 1.41 -2.63
N GLY A 312 -11.28 2.22 -2.16
CA GLY A 312 -12.45 1.79 -1.41
C GLY A 312 -13.45 1.03 -2.29
N PRO A 313 -14.55 0.51 -1.72
CA PRO A 313 -15.66 -0.06 -2.50
C PRO A 313 -16.36 1.02 -3.34
N ASP A 314 -17.61 1.38 -3.04
CA ASP A 314 -18.33 2.42 -3.79
C ASP A 314 -17.88 3.84 -3.41
N ILE A 315 -17.32 3.97 -2.21
CA ILE A 315 -16.83 5.20 -1.57
C ILE A 315 -15.68 4.83 -0.63
N HIS A 316 -14.97 5.84 -0.10
CA HIS A 316 -13.88 5.69 0.89
C HIS A 316 -12.54 5.19 0.36
N ASP A 317 -12.07 5.76 -0.76
CA ASP A 317 -10.65 5.69 -1.09
C ASP A 317 -9.80 6.23 0.07
N ARG A 318 -8.64 5.61 0.29
CA ARG A 318 -7.75 5.89 1.41
C ARG A 318 -6.38 6.28 0.91
N ILE A 319 -5.83 7.31 1.53
CA ILE A 319 -4.39 7.58 1.49
C ILE A 319 -3.85 7.21 2.85
N ILE A 320 -2.94 6.24 2.89
CA ILE A 320 -2.26 5.79 4.10
C ILE A 320 -0.84 6.33 4.04
N TYR A 321 -0.37 6.97 5.11
CA TYR A 321 1.00 7.47 5.19
C TYR A 321 1.65 7.05 6.50
N ALA A 322 2.50 6.02 6.45
CA ALA A 322 2.97 5.31 7.63
C ALA A 322 4.47 4.97 7.57
N PRO A 323 5.16 4.91 8.73
CA PRO A 323 6.51 4.35 8.78
C PRO A 323 6.46 2.83 8.68
N PHE A 324 7.24 2.23 7.78
CA PHE A 324 7.39 0.77 7.67
C PHE A 324 8.74 0.25 8.17
N PHE A 325 9.71 1.15 8.39
CA PHE A 325 11.06 0.84 8.84
C PHE A 325 11.46 1.78 9.98
#